data_AF-A0AB73I4K6-F1
#
_entry.id   AF-A0AB73I4K6-F1
#
_cell.length_a   1.000
_cell.length_b   1.000
_cell.length_c   1.000
_cell.angle_alpha   90.00
_cell.angle_beta   90.00
_cell.angle_gamma   90.00
#
_symmetry.space_group_name_H-M   'P 1'
#
loop_
_entity.id
_entity.type
_entity.pdbx_description
1 polymer ?
#
loop_
_entity_poly.entity_id
_entity_poly.type
_entity_poly.pdbx_seq_one_letter_code
_entity_poly.pdbx_strand_id
1 'polypeptide(L)'
;MPQAHLFPVITASAIAVATLCVSAHACAQLGGVMPLQPTGHAAAPQSLLNGALRLRTLTDAGNTAINEYATSTGEIVAYTWQGPTMPDLVALLGNYAGSYRAGAAAAVDGNLHASRVARPDVIVESGGPMRGYAGRAWLPGALPPGVTADDLR
;
A
#
# COMPACT_ATOMS: atom_id res chain seq x y z
N MET A 1 57.74 -15.20 45.60
CA MET A 1 56.42 -14.52 45.56
C MET A 1 56.51 -13.32 44.62
N PRO A 2 55.43 -12.98 43.89
CA PRO A 2 55.42 -12.74 42.44
C PRO A 2 55.65 -11.28 42.06
N GLN A 3 56.15 -11.04 40.84
CA GLN A 3 56.08 -9.74 40.19
C GLN A 3 54.96 -9.78 39.14
N ALA A 4 54.00 -8.88 39.32
CA ALA A 4 52.73 -8.85 38.61
C ALA A 4 52.89 -8.53 37.12
N HIS A 5 52.22 -9.33 36.30
CA HIS A 5 51.78 -8.95 34.95
C HIS A 5 50.73 -7.84 35.06
N LEU A 6 50.63 -6.94 34.07
CA LEU A 6 49.38 -6.35 33.58
C LEU A 6 49.66 -5.56 32.29
N PHE A 7 49.27 -6.12 31.15
CA PHE A 7 49.23 -5.45 29.84
C PHE A 7 47.97 -4.58 29.73
N PRO A 8 48.01 -3.40 29.05
CA PRO A 8 46.82 -2.58 28.85
C PRO A 8 45.95 -3.06 27.67
N VAL A 9 44.70 -3.36 28.02
CA VAL A 9 43.43 -3.02 27.36
C VAL A 9 43.48 -2.51 25.92
N ILE A 10 42.86 -3.24 25.00
CA ILE A 10 42.00 -2.67 23.94
C ILE A 10 40.81 -3.62 23.74
N THR A 11 39.72 -3.37 24.46
CA THR A 11 38.43 -4.04 24.20
C THR A 11 37.70 -3.22 23.14
N ALA A 12 37.83 -3.62 21.87
CA ALA A 12 37.05 -3.03 20.79
C ALA A 12 35.58 -3.44 20.94
N SER A 13 34.73 -2.52 21.40
CA SER A 13 33.28 -2.70 21.40
C SER A 13 32.77 -2.65 19.96
N ALA A 14 32.47 -3.81 19.39
CA ALA A 14 31.68 -3.90 18.18
C ALA A 14 30.24 -3.49 18.50
N ILE A 15 29.84 -2.29 18.08
CA ILE A 15 28.44 -1.85 18.11
C ILE A 15 27.71 -2.66 17.03
N ALA A 16 27.09 -3.76 17.44
CA ALA A 16 26.12 -4.45 16.61
C ALA A 16 24.87 -3.56 16.53
N VAL A 17 24.74 -2.84 15.41
CA VAL A 17 23.50 -2.14 15.07
C VAL A 17 22.45 -3.21 14.79
N ALA A 18 21.65 -3.52 15.80
CA ALA A 18 20.45 -4.32 15.65
C ALA A 18 19.39 -3.46 14.96
N THR A 19 19.36 -3.48 13.63
CA THR A 19 18.22 -2.99 12.84
C THR A 19 17.00 -3.85 13.18
N LEU A 20 16.18 -3.35 14.10
CA LEU A 20 14.84 -3.86 14.36
C LEU A 20 13.99 -3.62 13.10
N CYS A 21 13.92 -4.63 12.24
CA CYS A 21 12.88 -4.69 11.20
C CYS A 21 11.54 -4.89 11.91
N VAL A 22 10.90 -3.79 12.30
CA VAL A 22 9.46 -3.80 12.59
C VAL A 22 8.79 -4.05 11.24
N SER A 23 8.33 -5.27 11.02
CA SER A 23 7.50 -5.66 9.89
C SER A 23 6.14 -4.96 10.01
N ALA A 24 6.12 -3.65 9.73
CA ALA A 24 4.92 -3.03 9.24
C ALA A 24 4.60 -3.74 7.92
N HIS A 25 3.38 -4.24 7.78
CA HIS A 25 2.82 -4.62 6.49
C HIS A 25 2.68 -3.35 5.65
N ALA A 26 3.80 -2.81 5.18
CA ALA A 26 3.85 -1.64 4.35
C ALA A 26 3.47 -2.08 2.94
N CYS A 27 2.17 -2.04 2.63
CA CYS A 27 1.81 -1.74 1.26
C CYS A 27 2.58 -0.48 0.88
N ALA A 28 3.18 -0.47 -0.32
CA ALA A 28 3.66 0.81 -0.81
C ALA A 28 2.45 1.73 -1.01
N GLN A 29 2.65 3.02 -1.09
CA GLN A 29 1.55 3.95 -1.34
C GLN A 29 1.28 4.06 -2.84
N LEU A 30 0.12 4.59 -3.22
CA LEU A 30 -0.18 5.02 -4.59
C LEU A 30 0.95 5.93 -5.13
N GLY A 31 1.37 5.69 -6.38
CA GLY A 31 2.54 6.35 -7.00
C GLY A 31 3.89 5.84 -6.47
N GLY A 32 3.89 4.89 -5.53
CA GLY A 32 5.08 4.18 -5.08
C GLY A 32 5.52 3.09 -6.05
N VAL A 33 6.56 2.35 -5.68
CA VAL A 33 7.09 1.24 -6.48
C VAL A 33 6.72 -0.11 -5.87
N MET A 34 6.17 -0.99 -6.70
CA MET A 34 5.88 -2.36 -6.37
C MET A 34 7.18 -3.17 -6.35
N PRO A 35 7.57 -3.75 -5.20
CA PRO A 35 8.74 -4.60 -5.11
C PRO A 35 8.60 -5.83 -6.02
N LEU A 36 9.69 -6.16 -6.73
CA LEU A 36 9.77 -7.36 -7.57
C LEU A 36 9.66 -8.66 -6.75
N GLN A 37 10.07 -8.61 -5.48
CA GLN A 37 10.04 -9.76 -4.58
C GLN A 37 8.86 -9.65 -3.60
N PRO A 38 8.11 -10.74 -3.37
CA PRO A 38 7.10 -10.76 -2.33
C PRO A 38 7.75 -10.48 -0.97
N THR A 39 7.16 -9.55 -0.22
CA THR A 39 7.61 -9.14 1.12
C THR A 39 6.55 -9.60 2.12
N GLY A 40 6.96 -10.35 3.15
CA GLY A 40 6.04 -10.89 4.15
C GLY A 40 5.05 -11.91 3.56
N HIS A 41 3.76 -11.74 3.85
CA HIS A 41 2.66 -12.63 3.40
C HIS A 41 2.09 -12.29 2.02
N ALA A 42 2.76 -11.43 1.24
CA ALA A 42 2.29 -11.04 -0.08
C ALA A 42 2.47 -12.18 -1.10
N ALA A 43 1.50 -12.37 -1.99
CA ALA A 43 1.64 -13.29 -3.11
C ALA A 43 2.68 -12.78 -4.13
N ALA A 44 3.20 -13.68 -4.97
CA ALA A 44 4.06 -13.28 -6.09
C ALA A 44 3.27 -12.42 -7.09
N PRO A 45 3.88 -11.37 -7.67
CA PRO A 45 3.25 -10.54 -8.70
C PRO A 45 2.80 -11.36 -9.91
N GLN A 46 1.56 -11.16 -10.35
CA GLN A 46 0.99 -11.77 -11.55
C GLN A 46 0.83 -10.72 -12.64
N SER A 47 1.06 -11.10 -13.90
CA SER A 47 0.84 -10.22 -15.05
C SER A 47 -0.62 -10.24 -15.48
N LEU A 48 -1.23 -9.08 -15.71
CA LEU A 48 -2.59 -8.90 -16.19
C LEU A 48 -2.61 -8.09 -17.49
N LEU A 49 -3.67 -8.23 -18.27
CA LEU A 49 -3.91 -7.42 -19.48
C LEU A 49 -2.70 -7.39 -20.42
N ASN A 50 -2.17 -8.57 -20.76
CA ASN A 50 -0.97 -8.73 -21.59
C ASN A 50 0.28 -8.01 -21.06
N GLY A 51 0.37 -7.81 -19.74
CA GLY A 51 1.51 -7.13 -19.10
C GLY A 51 1.37 -5.63 -18.94
N ALA A 52 0.21 -5.05 -19.28
CA ALA A 52 -0.07 -3.66 -18.96
C ALA A 52 -0.08 -3.42 -17.44
N LEU A 53 -0.55 -4.40 -16.67
CA LEU A 53 -0.58 -4.35 -15.21
C LEU A 53 0.13 -5.56 -14.57
N ARG A 54 0.64 -5.33 -13.37
CA ARG A 54 1.10 -6.32 -12.40
C ARG A 54 0.15 -6.27 -11.21
N LEU A 55 -0.35 -7.43 -10.80
CA LEU A 55 -1.21 -7.59 -9.63
C LEU A 55 -0.44 -8.30 -8.51
N ARG A 56 -0.53 -7.79 -7.29
CA ARG A 56 -0.12 -8.51 -6.08
C ARG A 56 -1.19 -8.41 -5.02
N THR A 57 -1.58 -9.55 -4.48
CA THR A 57 -2.56 -9.62 -3.39
C THR A 57 -1.85 -9.75 -2.05
N LEU A 58 -2.34 -8.99 -1.08
CA LEU A 58 -1.93 -9.03 0.33
C LEU A 58 -3.19 -9.16 1.20
N THR A 59 -3.03 -9.70 2.39
CA THR A 59 -4.09 -9.66 3.41
C THR A 59 -3.58 -8.85 4.59
N ASP A 60 -4.36 -7.86 5.02
CA ASP A 60 -4.01 -7.05 6.18
C ASP A 60 -4.37 -7.73 7.51
N ALA A 61 -4.01 -7.10 8.63
CA ALA A 61 -4.30 -7.61 9.97
C ALA A 61 -5.81 -7.71 10.29
N GLY A 62 -6.65 -6.99 9.54
CA GLY A 62 -8.10 -7.04 9.63
C GLY A 62 -8.74 -8.12 8.76
N ASN A 63 -7.94 -9.01 8.15
CA ASN A 63 -8.40 -10.03 7.21
C ASN A 63 -9.06 -9.44 5.96
N THR A 64 -8.60 -8.27 5.51
CA THR A 64 -9.02 -7.64 4.27
C THR A 64 -8.02 -7.96 3.17
N ALA A 65 -8.50 -8.56 2.09
CA ALA A 65 -7.72 -8.78 0.89
C ALA A 65 -7.54 -7.44 0.17
N ILE A 66 -6.29 -7.12 -0.15
CA ILE A 66 -5.88 -5.90 -0.85
C ILE A 66 -5.14 -6.34 -2.12
N ASN A 67 -5.66 -5.96 -3.28
CA ASN A 67 -5.01 -6.14 -4.56
C ASN A 67 -4.30 -4.84 -4.92
N GLU A 68 -2.98 -4.93 -5.07
CA GLU A 68 -2.10 -3.86 -5.52
C GLU A 68 -1.87 -3.98 -7.03
N TYR A 69 -2.13 -2.92 -7.77
CA TYR A 69 -1.94 -2.85 -9.22
C TYR A 69 -0.82 -1.90 -9.54
N ALA A 70 0.21 -2.41 -10.22
CA ALA A 70 1.30 -1.61 -10.73
C ALA A 70 1.38 -1.68 -12.26
N THR A 71 1.94 -0.65 -12.88
CA THR A 71 2.28 -0.67 -14.31
C THR A 71 3.40 -1.68 -14.60
N SER A 72 3.73 -1.86 -15.88
CA SER A 72 4.88 -2.68 -16.30
C SER A 72 6.22 -2.18 -15.75
N THR A 73 6.35 -0.88 -15.44
CA THR A 73 7.54 -0.28 -14.80
C THR A 73 7.54 -0.44 -13.29
N GLY A 74 6.43 -0.93 -12.70
CA GLY A 74 6.30 -1.16 -11.27
C GLY A 74 5.72 0.01 -10.49
N GLU A 75 5.30 1.11 -11.13
CA GLU A 75 4.57 2.18 -10.45
C GLU A 75 3.20 1.70 -10.01
N ILE A 76 2.85 1.83 -8.73
CA ILE A 76 1.55 1.45 -8.19
C ILE A 76 0.53 2.52 -8.56
N VAL A 77 -0.47 2.11 -9.33
CA VAL A 77 -1.48 3.02 -9.89
C VAL A 77 -2.87 2.80 -9.33
N ALA A 78 -3.11 1.64 -8.72
CA ALA A 78 -4.40 1.34 -8.10
C ALA A 78 -4.32 0.32 -6.96
N TYR A 79 -5.35 0.36 -6.12
CA TYR A 79 -5.70 -0.67 -5.15
C TYR A 79 -7.16 -1.07 -5.32
N THR A 80 -7.47 -2.34 -5.11
CA THR A 80 -8.83 -2.78 -4.74
C THR A 80 -8.77 -3.52 -3.40
N TRP A 81 -9.87 -3.55 -2.69
CA TRP A 81 -9.96 -4.27 -1.43
C TRP A 81 -11.32 -4.93 -1.24
N GLN A 82 -11.31 -6.03 -0.50
CA GLN A 82 -12.50 -6.72 -0.03
C GLN A 82 -12.24 -7.43 1.29
N GLY A 83 -13.08 -7.19 2.29
CA GLY A 83 -12.88 -7.77 3.60
C GLY A 83 -13.92 -7.38 4.65
N PRO A 84 -13.78 -7.91 5.87
CA PRO A 84 -14.64 -7.56 6.99
C PRO A 84 -14.30 -6.18 7.60
N THR A 85 -13.14 -5.61 7.29
CA THR A 85 -12.69 -4.30 7.76
C THR A 85 -12.33 -3.37 6.61
N MET A 86 -12.34 -2.05 6.86
CA MET A 86 -11.78 -1.10 5.91
C MET A 86 -10.24 -1.11 6.04
N PRO A 87 -9.48 -1.15 4.93
CA PRO A 87 -8.02 -1.00 5.01
C PRO A 87 -7.63 0.43 5.44
N ASP A 88 -6.38 0.61 5.85
CA ASP A 88 -5.84 1.94 6.11
C ASP A 88 -5.69 2.74 4.81
N LEU A 89 -6.74 3.46 4.42
CA LEU A 89 -6.75 4.27 3.20
C LEU A 89 -5.70 5.38 3.23
N VAL A 90 -5.33 5.90 4.41
CA VAL A 90 -4.31 6.96 4.47
C VAL A 90 -2.95 6.37 4.09
N ALA A 91 -2.63 5.17 4.57
CA ALA A 91 -1.41 4.47 4.19
C ALA A 91 -1.39 4.10 2.70
N LEU A 92 -2.50 3.55 2.17
CA LEU A 92 -2.58 3.17 0.75
C LEU A 92 -2.49 4.37 -0.19
N LEU A 93 -3.11 5.49 0.15
CA LEU A 93 -3.13 6.69 -0.69
C LEU A 93 -1.87 7.55 -0.55
N GLY A 94 -1.19 7.52 0.59
CA GLY A 94 0.01 8.32 0.84
C GLY A 94 -0.20 9.81 0.53
N ASN A 95 0.56 10.34 -0.42
CA ASN A 95 0.51 11.74 -0.85
C ASN A 95 -0.89 12.20 -1.31
N TYR A 96 -1.73 11.27 -1.79
CA TYR A 96 -3.08 11.58 -2.30
C TYR A 96 -4.14 11.63 -1.20
N ALA A 97 -3.82 11.21 0.03
CA ALA A 97 -4.76 11.17 1.15
C ALA A 97 -5.33 12.57 1.49
N GLY A 98 -4.55 13.64 1.27
CA GLY A 98 -5.01 15.01 1.45
C GLY A 98 -6.11 15.41 0.46
N SER A 99 -5.94 15.12 -0.84
CA SER A 99 -6.94 15.39 -1.88
C SER A 99 -8.22 14.59 -1.64
N TYR A 100 -8.07 13.31 -1.28
CA TYR A 100 -9.19 12.45 -0.89
C TYR A 100 -10.00 13.05 0.27
N ARG A 101 -9.35 13.42 1.38
CA ARG A 101 -10.06 14.01 2.55
C ARG A 101 -10.77 15.31 2.19
N ALA A 102 -10.16 16.17 1.38
CA ALA A 102 -10.79 17.41 0.93
C ALA A 102 -12.04 17.13 0.08
N GLY A 103 -11.99 16.15 -0.82
CA GLY A 103 -13.15 15.72 -1.60
C GLY A 103 -14.24 15.08 -0.76
N ALA A 104 -13.86 14.23 0.21
CA ALA A 104 -14.79 13.59 1.12
C ALA A 104 -15.54 14.63 1.98
N ALA A 105 -14.84 15.64 2.52
CA ALA A 105 -15.45 16.71 3.29
C ALA A 105 -16.44 17.54 2.44
N ALA A 106 -16.09 17.86 1.20
CA ALA A 106 -16.97 18.61 0.30
C ALA A 106 -18.24 17.83 -0.12
N ALA A 107 -18.21 16.50 -0.09
CA ALA A 107 -19.37 15.67 -0.41
C ALA A 107 -20.42 15.68 0.71
N VAL A 108 -20.01 15.87 1.97
CA VAL A 108 -20.90 15.90 3.14
C VAL A 108 -21.93 17.04 3.06
N ASP A 109 -21.58 18.16 2.43
CA ASP A 109 -22.41 19.37 2.39
C ASP A 109 -23.41 19.42 1.22
N GLY A 110 -23.31 18.52 0.23
CA GLY A 110 -24.05 18.72 -1.04
C GLY A 110 -24.58 17.49 -1.76
N ASN A 111 -24.12 16.27 -1.46
CA ASN A 111 -24.66 15.08 -2.13
C ASN A 111 -24.29 13.79 -1.40
N LEU A 112 -25.27 12.93 -1.10
CA LEU A 112 -25.12 11.66 -0.35
C LEU A 112 -24.34 10.56 -1.10
N HIS A 113 -23.44 10.92 -2.02
CA HIS A 113 -22.58 9.97 -2.73
C HIS A 113 -21.26 9.69 -1.98
N ALA A 114 -21.32 9.55 -0.65
CA ALA A 114 -20.18 9.20 0.19
C ALA A 114 -19.55 7.82 -0.13
N SER A 115 -20.01 7.14 -1.17
CA SER A 115 -19.40 5.94 -1.74
C SER A 115 -18.39 6.23 -2.86
N ARG A 116 -18.31 7.46 -3.39
CA ARG A 116 -17.34 7.82 -4.44
C ARG A 116 -16.82 9.24 -4.25
N VAL A 117 -15.51 9.36 -4.06
CA VAL A 117 -14.78 10.63 -4.05
C VAL A 117 -13.93 10.71 -5.31
N ALA A 118 -14.27 11.63 -6.20
CA ALA A 118 -13.52 11.86 -7.43
C ALA A 118 -12.78 13.19 -7.38
N ARG A 119 -11.45 13.11 -7.46
CA ARG A 119 -10.54 14.25 -7.58
C ARG A 119 -9.73 14.09 -8.87
N PRO A 120 -9.15 15.16 -9.41
CA PRO A 120 -8.34 15.08 -10.63
C PRO A 120 -7.12 14.15 -10.49
N ASP A 121 -6.56 14.05 -9.29
CA ASP A 121 -5.34 13.31 -8.97
C ASP A 121 -5.62 11.90 -8.42
N VAL A 122 -6.78 11.69 -7.78
CA VAL A 122 -7.14 10.40 -7.20
C VAL A 122 -8.65 10.19 -7.21
N ILE A 123 -9.08 8.97 -7.54
CA ILE A 123 -10.47 8.56 -7.37
C ILE A 123 -10.51 7.42 -6.37
N VAL A 124 -11.44 7.51 -5.42
CA VAL A 124 -11.69 6.49 -4.39
C VAL A 124 -13.17 6.13 -4.42
N GLU A 125 -13.44 4.84 -4.52
CA GLU A 125 -14.78 4.26 -4.43
C GLU A 125 -14.80 3.27 -3.26
N SER A 126 -15.76 3.45 -2.36
CA SER A 126 -15.91 2.64 -1.16
C SER A 126 -17.38 2.27 -0.96
N GLY A 127 -17.63 1.00 -0.65
CA GLY A 127 -18.94 0.47 -0.35
C GLY A 127 -18.82 -0.94 0.20
N GLY A 128 -19.77 -1.80 -0.13
CA GLY A 128 -19.72 -3.21 0.21
C GLY A 128 -21.08 -3.77 0.66
N PRO A 129 -21.16 -5.10 0.82
CA PRO A 129 -22.37 -5.75 1.31
C PRO A 129 -22.64 -5.39 2.78
N MET A 130 -23.85 -5.69 3.26
CA MET A 130 -24.17 -5.56 4.68
C MET A 130 -23.19 -6.46 5.47
N ARG A 131 -22.26 -5.84 6.21
CA ARG A 131 -21.16 -6.46 7.01
C ARG A 131 -19.84 -6.72 6.28
N GLY A 132 -19.62 -6.13 5.11
CA GLY A 132 -18.32 -6.19 4.44
C GLY A 132 -17.96 -4.86 3.79
N TYR A 133 -16.66 -4.61 3.67
CA TYR A 133 -16.11 -3.48 2.94
C TYR A 133 -15.57 -3.98 1.60
N ALA A 134 -15.87 -3.24 0.55
CA ALA A 134 -15.27 -3.41 -0.76
C ALA A 134 -15.04 -2.04 -1.39
N GLY A 135 -13.99 -1.91 -2.18
CA GLY A 135 -13.72 -0.64 -2.83
C GLY A 135 -12.46 -0.67 -3.68
N ARG A 136 -12.19 0.47 -4.27
CA ARG A 136 -11.00 0.69 -5.10
C ARG A 136 -10.55 2.13 -5.06
N ALA A 137 -9.25 2.32 -5.26
CA ALA A 137 -8.64 3.62 -5.40
C ALA A 137 -7.66 3.59 -6.57
N TRP A 138 -7.61 4.64 -7.38
CA TRP A 138 -6.66 4.70 -8.49
C TRP A 138 -6.29 6.12 -8.88
N LEU A 139 -5.16 6.23 -9.58
CA LEU A 139 -4.66 7.45 -10.21
C LEU A 139 -5.21 7.55 -11.63
N PRO A 140 -6.15 8.48 -11.93
CA PRO A 140 -6.77 8.55 -13.25
C PRO A 140 -5.76 8.79 -14.38
N GLY A 141 -4.73 9.59 -14.11
CA GLY A 141 -3.68 9.93 -15.08
C GLY A 141 -2.56 8.91 -15.19
N ALA A 142 -2.52 7.86 -14.35
CA ALA A 142 -1.46 6.87 -14.36
C ALA A 142 -1.92 5.48 -14.88
N LEU A 143 -3.20 5.31 -15.19
CA LEU A 143 -3.67 4.08 -15.82
C LEU A 143 -3.00 3.89 -17.20
N PRO A 144 -2.44 2.71 -17.49
CA PRO A 144 -1.85 2.45 -18.80
C PRO A 144 -2.87 2.59 -19.95
N PRO A 145 -2.43 2.85 -21.19
CA PRO A 145 -3.32 2.93 -22.34
C PRO A 145 -4.18 1.67 -22.50
N GLY A 146 -5.50 1.87 -22.65
CA GLY A 146 -6.47 0.78 -22.79
C GLY A 146 -6.89 0.12 -21.47
N VAL A 147 -6.31 0.52 -20.33
CA VAL A 147 -6.75 0.09 -18.99
C VAL A 147 -7.78 1.09 -18.46
N THR A 148 -8.88 0.57 -17.94
CA THR A 148 -9.97 1.34 -17.35
C THR A 148 -10.18 0.95 -15.89
N ALA A 149 -11.00 1.72 -15.17
CA ALA A 149 -11.34 1.41 -13.78
C ALA A 149 -12.12 0.09 -13.65
N ASP A 150 -12.80 -0.37 -14.69
CA ASP A 150 -13.55 -1.64 -14.72
C ASP A 150 -12.63 -2.87 -14.79
N ASP A 151 -11.36 -2.67 -15.15
CA ASP A 151 -10.35 -3.72 -15.18
C ASP A 151 -9.75 -4.01 -13.77
N LEU A 152 -10.04 -3.15 -12.79
CA LEU A 152 -9.60 -3.28 -11.39
C LEU A 152 -10.64 -4.11 -10.61
N ARG A 153 -10.22 -5.21 -9.99
CA ARG A 153 -11.14 -6.22 -9.41
C ARG A 153 -10.86 -6.53 -7.95
#